data_AF-A0A523RN81-F1
#
_entry.id   AF-A0A523RN81-F1
#
_cell.length_a   1.000
_cell.length_b   1.000
_cell.length_c   1.000
_cell.angle_alpha   90.00
_cell.angle_beta   90.00
_cell.angle_gamma   90.00
#
_symmetry.space_group_name_H-M   'P 1'
#
loop_
_entity.id
_entity.type
_entity.pdbx_description
1 polymer ?
#
loop_
_entity_poly.entity_id
_entity_poly.type
_entity_poly.pdbx_seq_one_letter_code
_entity_poly.pdbx_strand_id
1 'polypeptide(L)'
;MPTHSRRVKVISSAEFPNLKDIICSLTYETTDYCIYLSSDSQDVLGVYEVFCKKKKPPFTTITGLQEIGLGVPKRLIHEPEVDLSNVLDILLTLKRHDAGLEGPEIITITGKHEHMTFAFCDKPLKLPEIQVIDVVPPSPSKLQEGFKVLHHVGVVPKQYPVTFHLVDEVELVDNIADGSVLVPCRLTELQEKSTKKHLFSVDKDMHFLGERSPHIVGCQ
;
A
#
# COMPACT_ATOMS: atom_id res chain seq x y z
N MET A 1 -4.84 10.65 1.15
CA MET A 1 -3.67 9.77 1.31
C MET A 1 -2.55 10.39 0.50
N PRO A 2 -1.29 10.39 0.97
CA PRO A 2 -0.19 10.91 0.18
C PRO A 2 -0.07 10.09 -1.10
N THR A 3 -0.10 10.75 -2.25
CA THR A 3 0.16 10.14 -3.55
C THR A 3 1.66 10.22 -3.83
N HIS A 4 2.32 9.06 -3.85
CA HIS A 4 3.73 8.92 -4.22
C HIS A 4 3.86 8.73 -5.74
N SER A 5 4.85 9.36 -6.38
CA SER A 5 5.13 9.17 -7.81
C SER A 5 6.53 8.58 -8.05
N ARG A 6 6.59 7.49 -8.83
CA ARG A 6 7.85 6.86 -9.29
C ARG A 6 8.39 7.46 -10.59
N ARG A 7 7.70 8.47 -11.14
CA ARG A 7 7.89 8.98 -12.50
C ARG A 7 8.31 10.44 -12.47
N VAL A 8 9.43 10.67 -11.78
CA VAL A 8 9.92 12.01 -11.43
C VAL A 8 11.19 12.32 -12.20
N LYS A 9 11.22 13.48 -12.85
CA LYS A 9 12.45 14.11 -13.35
C LYS A 9 12.96 15.11 -12.32
N VAL A 10 14.22 14.97 -11.91
CA VAL A 10 14.89 15.96 -11.05
C VAL A 10 15.64 16.93 -11.94
N ILE A 11 15.50 18.22 -11.67
CA ILE A 11 16.21 19.31 -12.33
C ILE A 11 16.65 20.32 -11.29
N SER A 12 17.71 21.07 -11.58
CA SER A 12 18.21 22.12 -10.69
C SER A 12 18.17 23.48 -11.36
N SER A 13 18.14 24.54 -10.56
CA SER A 13 18.26 25.91 -11.06
C SER A 13 19.64 26.23 -11.65
N ALA A 14 20.63 25.35 -11.44
CA ALA A 14 21.92 25.43 -12.12
C ALA A 14 21.82 24.99 -13.59
N GLU A 15 21.00 23.98 -13.89
CA GLU A 15 20.74 23.50 -15.25
C GLU A 15 19.72 24.40 -15.98
N PHE A 16 18.65 24.77 -15.27
CA PHE A 16 17.57 25.60 -15.79
C PHE A 16 17.29 26.77 -14.85
N PRO A 17 17.97 27.93 -15.01
CA PRO A 17 17.78 29.08 -14.13
C PRO A 17 16.34 29.60 -14.09
N ASN A 18 15.60 29.48 -15.19
CA ASN A 18 14.19 29.85 -15.25
C ASN A 18 13.31 28.63 -15.56
N LEU A 19 12.16 28.53 -14.89
CA LEU A 19 11.18 27.46 -15.14
C LEU A 19 10.69 27.42 -16.59
N LYS A 20 10.64 28.59 -17.25
CA LYS A 20 10.24 28.70 -18.66
C LYS A 20 11.20 27.96 -19.59
N ASP A 21 12.47 27.82 -19.20
CA ASP A 21 13.50 27.16 -19.99
C ASP A 21 13.34 25.63 -19.97
N ILE A 22 12.59 25.10 -18.99
CA ILE A 22 12.22 23.69 -18.91
C ILE A 22 11.14 23.36 -19.94
N ILE A 23 10.26 24.31 -20.25
CA ILE A 23 9.26 24.16 -21.31
C ILE A 23 10.01 24.03 -22.63
N CYS A 24 9.57 23.09 -23.47
CA CYS A 24 10.26 22.63 -24.68
C CYS A 24 11.50 21.74 -24.47
N SER A 25 11.91 21.47 -23.23
CA SER A 25 12.95 20.47 -22.96
C SER A 25 12.44 19.03 -23.21
N LEU A 26 13.38 18.10 -23.37
CA LEU A 26 13.08 16.68 -23.53
C LEU A 26 12.91 16.00 -22.16
N THR A 27 11.97 15.05 -22.10
CA THR A 27 11.75 14.16 -20.95
C THR A 27 11.37 12.76 -21.43
N TYR A 28 11.48 11.76 -20.55
CA TYR A 28 10.96 10.43 -20.86
C TYR A 28 9.43 10.49 -20.98
N GLU A 29 8.86 9.68 -21.86
CA GLU A 29 7.40 9.62 -22.04
C GLU A 29 6.65 9.19 -20.78
N THR A 30 7.35 8.50 -19.87
CA THR A 30 6.82 8.04 -18.59
C THR A 30 6.96 9.08 -17.49
N THR A 31 7.58 10.24 -17.73
CA THR A 31 7.71 11.28 -16.69
C THR A 31 6.37 12.00 -16.52
N ASP A 32 5.81 11.90 -15.32
CA ASP A 32 4.56 12.56 -14.95
C ASP A 32 4.82 13.83 -14.11
N TYR A 33 5.96 13.88 -13.40
CA TYR A 33 6.28 14.97 -12.47
C TYR A 33 7.73 15.41 -12.55
N CYS A 34 7.98 16.61 -12.04
CA CYS A 34 9.28 17.24 -12.00
C CYS A 34 9.54 17.86 -10.63
N ILE A 35 10.70 17.58 -10.04
CA ILE A 35 11.18 18.23 -8.82
C ILE A 35 12.26 19.23 -9.22
N TYR A 36 12.04 20.50 -8.87
CA TYR A 36 12.96 21.60 -9.14
C TYR A 36 13.70 21.97 -7.87
N LEU A 37 15.02 21.77 -7.90
CA LEU A 37 15.91 22.03 -6.79
C LEU A 37 16.65 23.35 -6.95
N SER A 38 17.15 23.88 -5.84
CA SER A 38 18.13 24.96 -5.83
C SER A 38 19.42 24.54 -6.53
N SER A 39 20.29 25.51 -6.83
CA SER A 39 21.54 25.28 -7.55
C SER A 39 22.51 24.37 -6.79
N ASP A 40 22.45 24.35 -5.47
CA ASP A 40 23.23 23.49 -4.57
C ASP A 40 22.50 22.17 -4.21
N SER A 41 21.31 21.95 -4.77
CA SER A 41 20.47 20.76 -4.55
C SER A 41 20.07 20.52 -3.09
N GLN A 42 20.10 21.56 -2.25
CA GLN A 42 19.72 21.47 -0.83
C GLN A 42 18.24 21.82 -0.59
N ASP A 43 17.64 22.66 -1.44
CA ASP A 43 16.27 23.12 -1.28
C ASP A 43 15.38 22.67 -2.45
N VAL A 44 14.12 22.38 -2.12
CA VAL A 44 13.08 22.11 -3.13
C VAL A 44 12.37 23.42 -3.44
N LEU A 45 12.69 23.99 -4.60
CA LEU A 45 12.07 25.22 -5.08
C LEU A 45 10.63 24.98 -5.56
N GLY A 46 10.38 23.81 -6.16
CA GLY A 46 9.06 23.47 -6.66
C GLY A 46 8.87 22.01 -7.02
N VAL A 47 7.62 21.56 -7.04
CA VAL A 47 7.23 20.28 -7.61
C VAL A 47 6.13 20.54 -8.62
N TYR A 48 6.27 19.98 -9.82
CA TYR A 48 5.42 20.28 -10.95
C TYR A 48 4.85 19.01 -11.56
N GLU A 49 3.57 19.02 -11.91
CA GLU A 49 3.01 18.10 -12.89
C GLU A 49 3.50 18.49 -14.29
N VAL A 50 3.91 17.51 -15.08
CA VAL A 50 4.51 17.71 -16.40
C VAL A 50 3.50 17.35 -17.48
N PHE A 51 3.19 18.32 -18.35
CA PHE A 51 2.38 18.09 -19.54
C PHE A 51 3.28 17.90 -20.76
N CYS A 52 3.02 16.85 -21.52
CA CYS A 52 3.85 16.46 -22.66
C CYS A 52 3.04 16.31 -23.94
N LYS A 53 3.63 16.68 -25.09
CA LYS A 53 3.05 16.38 -26.41
C LYS A 53 3.39 14.96 -26.81
N LYS A 54 2.41 14.05 -26.83
CA LYS A 54 2.61 12.66 -27.28
C LYS A 54 3.28 12.64 -28.67
N LYS A 55 4.55 12.23 -28.69
CA LYS A 55 5.38 11.96 -29.87
C LYS A 55 5.84 10.50 -29.80
N LYS A 56 6.50 10.00 -30.85
CA LYS A 56 7.04 8.63 -30.86
C LYS A 56 8.03 8.42 -29.70
N PRO A 57 7.94 7.30 -28.95
CA PRO A 57 8.84 6.95 -27.85
C PRO A 57 10.32 6.93 -28.26
N PRO A 58 11.27 7.06 -27.31
CA PRO A 58 11.08 7.05 -25.85
C PRO A 58 11.01 8.45 -25.19
N PHE A 59 11.25 9.52 -25.96
CA PHE A 59 11.29 10.89 -25.44
C PHE A 59 10.14 11.73 -25.96
N THR A 60 9.66 12.62 -25.11
CA THR A 60 8.64 13.62 -25.42
C THR A 60 9.13 15.02 -25.04
N THR A 61 8.46 16.02 -25.59
CA THR A 61 8.73 17.43 -25.32
C THR A 61 7.74 17.94 -24.27
N ILE A 62 8.27 18.54 -23.21
CA ILE A 62 7.45 19.20 -22.19
C ILE A 62 6.76 20.41 -22.83
N THR A 63 5.43 20.43 -22.76
CA THR A 63 4.60 21.54 -23.26
C THR A 63 4.09 22.45 -22.16
N GLY A 64 4.11 22.00 -20.91
CA GLY A 64 3.65 22.80 -19.78
C GLY A 64 4.05 22.19 -18.46
N LEU A 65 4.02 23.04 -17.43
CA LEU A 65 4.26 22.69 -16.03
C LEU A 65 3.16 23.31 -15.19
N GLN A 66 2.66 22.56 -14.22
CA GLN A 66 1.74 23.07 -13.21
C GLN A 66 2.29 22.78 -11.83
N GLU A 67 2.51 23.83 -11.03
CA GLU A 67 3.02 23.64 -9.66
C GLU A 67 1.98 22.92 -8.80
N ILE A 68 2.44 21.90 -8.10
CA ILE A 68 1.69 21.18 -7.09
C ILE A 68 1.86 21.93 -5.77
N GLY A 69 0.75 22.20 -5.08
CA GLY A 69 0.77 22.88 -3.79
C GLY A 69 1.41 24.27 -3.88
N LEU A 70 0.89 25.13 -4.75
CA LEU A 70 1.37 26.52 -4.85
C LEU A 70 1.32 27.20 -3.47
N GLY A 71 2.43 27.79 -3.05
CA GLY A 71 2.57 28.45 -1.75
C GLY A 71 2.63 27.52 -0.54
N VAL A 72 2.60 26.20 -0.76
CA VAL A 72 2.75 25.20 0.30
C VAL A 72 4.24 25.04 0.64
N PRO A 73 4.61 24.96 1.94
CA PRO A 73 5.97 24.67 2.37
C PRO A 73 6.53 23.39 1.74
N LYS A 74 7.81 23.42 1.39
CA LYS A 74 8.50 22.31 0.74
C LYS A 74 9.72 21.94 1.59
N ARG A 75 9.88 20.65 1.87
CA ARG A 75 10.97 20.13 2.71
C ARG A 75 11.65 18.97 2.02
N LEU A 76 12.98 19.00 1.98
CA LEU A 76 13.81 17.91 1.48
C LEU A 76 14.29 17.04 2.64
N ILE A 77 14.18 15.72 2.46
CA ILE A 77 14.66 14.72 3.41
C ILE A 77 15.63 13.81 2.68
N HIS A 78 16.81 13.57 3.27
CA HIS A 78 17.81 12.65 2.72
C HIS A 78 17.88 11.38 3.57
N GLU A 79 17.44 10.26 3.01
CA GLU A 79 17.29 8.96 3.68
C GLU A 79 17.84 7.86 2.76
N PRO A 80 19.17 7.71 2.64
CA PRO A 80 19.82 6.86 1.63
C PRO A 80 19.48 5.37 1.78
N GLU A 81 18.92 4.95 2.91
CA GLU A 81 18.49 3.57 3.18
C GLU A 81 17.06 3.26 2.73
N VAL A 82 16.27 4.29 2.40
CA VAL A 82 14.86 4.14 2.05
C VAL A 82 14.73 3.70 0.60
N ASP A 83 14.02 2.59 0.38
CA ASP A 83 13.63 2.16 -0.96
C ASP A 83 12.38 2.93 -1.40
N LEU A 84 12.56 3.91 -2.29
CA LEU A 84 11.45 4.69 -2.86
C LEU A 84 10.55 3.88 -3.80
N SER A 85 10.93 2.66 -4.16
CA SER A 85 10.01 1.74 -4.80
C SER A 85 9.01 1.15 -3.80
N ASN A 86 9.36 1.06 -2.51
CA ASN A 86 8.46 0.54 -1.49
C ASN A 86 7.60 1.65 -0.87
N VAL A 87 6.30 1.65 -1.17
CA VAL A 87 5.35 2.64 -0.61
C VAL A 87 5.33 2.58 0.92
N LEU A 88 5.53 1.40 1.52
CA LEU A 88 5.54 1.28 2.97
C LEU A 88 6.74 2.00 3.60
N ASP A 89 7.92 1.95 2.98
CA ASP A 89 9.11 2.62 3.48
C ASP A 89 8.98 4.15 3.36
N ILE A 90 8.31 4.62 2.31
CA ILE A 90 7.96 6.03 2.15
C ILE A 90 7.01 6.47 3.26
N LEU A 91 5.92 5.74 3.49
CA LEU A 91 4.94 6.07 4.54
C LEU A 91 5.60 6.07 5.94
N LEU A 92 6.47 5.11 6.22
CA LEU A 92 7.25 5.11 7.46
C LEU A 92 8.15 6.33 7.58
N THR A 93 8.83 6.70 6.49
CA THR A 93 9.71 7.87 6.46
C THR A 93 8.94 9.15 6.69
N LEU A 94 7.83 9.36 5.98
CA LEU A 94 6.94 10.49 6.18
C LEU A 94 6.44 10.56 7.64
N LYS A 95 6.07 9.43 8.25
CA LYS A 95 5.66 9.39 9.65
C LYS A 95 6.80 9.71 10.63
N ARG A 96 8.01 9.21 10.39
CA ARG A 96 9.19 9.49 11.24
C ARG A 96 9.58 10.97 11.26
N HIS A 97 9.26 11.68 10.17
CA HIS A 97 9.55 13.11 10.01
C HIS A 97 8.34 14.01 10.26
N ASP A 98 7.30 13.47 10.92
CA ASP A 98 6.08 14.19 11.31
C ASP A 98 5.42 14.93 10.14
N ALA A 99 5.41 14.31 8.96
CA ALA A 99 4.88 14.92 7.75
C ALA A 99 3.39 15.28 7.91
N GLY A 100 3.05 16.52 7.54
CA GLY A 100 1.71 17.08 7.61
C GLY A 100 1.27 17.48 9.02
N LEU A 101 2.16 17.48 10.02
CA LEU A 101 1.82 17.80 11.42
C LEU A 101 1.46 19.28 11.61
N GLU A 102 2.20 20.19 10.98
CA GLU A 102 2.02 21.64 11.11
C GLU A 102 1.04 22.23 10.07
N GLY A 103 0.52 21.40 9.17
CA GLY A 103 -0.38 21.79 8.09
C GLY A 103 0.02 21.15 6.76
N PRO A 104 -0.57 21.61 5.64
CA PRO A 104 -0.20 21.14 4.31
C PRO A 104 1.28 21.40 4.03
N GLU A 105 2.00 20.38 3.57
CA GLU A 105 3.39 20.49 3.11
C GLU A 105 3.67 19.52 1.96
N ILE A 106 4.73 19.80 1.19
CA ILE A 106 5.32 18.86 0.23
C ILE A 106 6.62 18.35 0.80
N ILE A 107 6.68 17.05 1.03
CA ILE A 107 7.90 16.37 1.41
C ILE A 107 8.52 15.74 0.18
N THR A 108 9.75 16.12 -0.13
CA THR A 108 10.61 15.43 -1.09
C THR A 108 11.57 14.53 -0.34
N ILE A 109 11.75 13.30 -0.80
CA ILE A 109 12.62 12.30 -0.19
C ILE A 109 13.66 11.88 -1.23
N THR A 110 14.93 12.02 -0.88
CA THR A 110 16.04 11.36 -1.58
C THR A 110 16.34 10.04 -0.88
N GLY A 111 16.24 8.94 -1.61
CA GLY A 111 16.40 7.59 -1.09
C GLY A 111 17.59 6.84 -1.70
N LYS A 112 17.51 5.51 -1.65
CA LYS A 112 18.52 4.60 -2.26
C LYS A 112 18.82 4.98 -3.71
N HIS A 113 20.11 4.93 -4.05
CA HIS A 113 20.63 5.22 -5.39
C HIS A 113 20.35 6.65 -5.86
N GLU A 114 20.22 7.61 -4.94
CA GLU A 114 19.89 9.02 -5.23
C GLU A 114 18.57 9.18 -5.99
N HIS A 115 17.69 8.18 -5.93
CA HIS A 115 16.34 8.34 -6.43
C HIS A 115 15.61 9.38 -5.57
N MET A 116 14.76 10.17 -6.21
CA MET A 116 13.95 11.16 -5.52
C MET A 116 12.47 10.94 -5.83
N THR A 117 11.65 11.21 -4.82
CA THR A 117 10.20 11.29 -4.97
C THR A 117 9.64 12.35 -4.04
N PHE A 118 8.34 12.63 -4.15
CA PHE A 118 7.66 13.55 -3.27
C PHE A 118 6.31 13.01 -2.82
N ALA A 119 5.79 13.60 -1.75
CA ALA A 119 4.46 13.37 -1.22
C ALA A 119 3.83 14.70 -0.79
N PHE A 120 2.61 14.95 -1.25
CA PHE A 120 1.78 16.02 -0.71
C PHE A 120 1.08 15.53 0.56
N CYS A 121 1.38 16.17 1.69
CA CYS A 121 0.87 15.80 3.01
C CYS A 121 -0.07 16.90 3.50
N ASP A 122 -1.37 16.70 3.33
CA ASP A 122 -2.42 17.67 3.72
C ASP A 122 -2.74 17.65 5.22
N LYS A 123 -2.34 16.58 5.92
CA LYS A 123 -2.62 16.31 7.32
C LYS A 123 -1.64 15.26 7.87
N PRO A 124 -1.57 15.07 9.19
CA PRO A 124 -0.69 14.09 9.80
C PRO A 124 -0.92 12.68 9.25
N LEU A 125 0.16 11.99 8.90
CA LEU A 125 0.07 10.67 8.32
C LEU A 125 -0.40 9.62 9.34
N LYS A 126 -1.47 8.91 9.01
CA LYS A 126 -1.84 7.65 9.67
C LYS A 126 -1.36 6.50 8.80
N LEU A 127 -0.53 5.62 9.37
CA LEU A 127 -0.14 4.40 8.67
C LEU A 127 -1.38 3.54 8.41
N PRO A 128 -1.50 2.92 7.22
CA PRO A 128 -2.57 1.97 6.96
C PRO A 128 -2.49 0.81 7.94
N GLU A 129 -3.65 0.27 8.30
CA GLU A 129 -3.75 -0.94 9.09
C GLU A 129 -3.54 -2.17 8.19
N ILE A 130 -2.72 -3.10 8.64
CA ILE A 130 -2.58 -4.42 8.02
C ILE A 130 -3.63 -5.32 8.66
N GLN A 131 -4.61 -5.73 7.86
CA GLN A 131 -5.63 -6.68 8.29
C GLN A 131 -5.24 -8.09 7.85
N VAL A 132 -5.12 -9.00 8.81
CA VAL A 132 -4.82 -10.41 8.58
C VAL A 132 -6.09 -11.20 8.84
N ILE A 133 -6.69 -11.71 7.77
CA ILE A 133 -7.91 -12.53 7.84
C ILE A 133 -7.49 -13.99 7.66
N ASP A 134 -7.83 -14.83 8.64
CA ASP A 134 -7.56 -16.26 8.58
C ASP A 134 -8.82 -17.05 8.95
N VAL A 135 -9.09 -18.11 8.18
CA VAL A 135 -10.16 -19.06 8.47
C VAL A 135 -9.53 -20.23 9.19
N VAL A 136 -9.89 -20.40 10.46
CA VAL A 136 -9.18 -21.30 11.35
C VAL A 136 -10.05 -22.50 11.67
N PRO A 137 -9.62 -23.71 11.27
CA PRO A 137 -10.19 -24.93 11.80
C PRO A 137 -9.42 -25.65 12.92
N PRO A 138 -8.10 -25.43 13.13
CA PRO A 138 -7.49 -25.70 14.42
C PRO A 138 -6.82 -24.45 15.00
N SER A 139 -7.14 -24.13 16.26
CA SER A 139 -6.40 -23.14 17.03
C SER A 139 -5.02 -23.68 17.44
N PRO A 140 -3.95 -22.87 17.40
CA PRO A 140 -3.89 -21.47 16.95
C PRO A 140 -3.74 -21.30 15.42
N SER A 141 -4.10 -20.11 14.93
CA SER A 141 -3.96 -19.71 13.52
C SER A 141 -2.50 -19.73 13.06
N LYS A 142 -2.19 -20.56 12.06
CA LYS A 142 -0.86 -20.62 11.44
C LYS A 142 -0.47 -19.32 10.76
N LEU A 143 -1.42 -18.63 10.13
CA LEU A 143 -1.17 -17.35 9.47
C LEU A 143 -0.86 -16.27 10.50
N GLN A 144 -1.61 -16.23 11.62
CA GLN A 144 -1.35 -15.31 12.73
C GLN A 144 0.03 -15.57 13.34
N GLU A 145 0.39 -16.83 13.60
CA GLU A 145 1.69 -17.17 14.16
C GLU A 145 2.83 -16.81 13.20
N GLY A 146 2.71 -17.18 11.92
CA GLY A 146 3.68 -16.83 10.89
C GLY A 146 3.84 -15.31 10.76
N PHE A 147 2.73 -14.57 10.73
CA PHE A 147 2.76 -13.12 10.68
C PHE A 147 3.41 -12.51 11.92
N LYS A 148 3.11 -13.01 13.13
CA LYS A 148 3.76 -12.55 14.38
C LYS A 148 5.28 -12.73 14.30
N VAL A 149 5.76 -13.83 13.74
CA VAL A 149 7.20 -14.05 13.52
C VAL A 149 7.75 -13.03 12.53
N LEU A 150 7.13 -12.86 11.36
CA LEU A 150 7.57 -11.90 10.33
C LEU A 150 7.58 -10.46 10.85
N HIS A 151 6.59 -10.08 11.64
CA HIS A 151 6.51 -8.79 12.30
C HIS A 151 7.59 -8.63 13.39
N HIS A 152 7.86 -9.69 14.16
CA HIS A 152 8.89 -9.69 15.18
C HIS A 152 10.30 -9.53 14.61
N VAL A 153 10.61 -10.23 13.51
CA VAL A 153 11.92 -10.16 12.83
C VAL A 153 12.05 -8.94 11.89
N GLY A 154 10.99 -8.12 11.78
CA GLY A 154 11.02 -6.86 11.05
C GLY A 154 10.85 -6.99 9.53
N VAL A 155 10.43 -8.17 9.04
CA VAL A 155 10.02 -8.34 7.62
C VAL A 155 8.75 -7.54 7.35
N VAL A 156 7.80 -7.56 8.29
CA VAL A 156 6.70 -6.59 8.32
C VAL A 156 7.09 -5.48 9.31
N PRO A 157 7.08 -4.19 8.93
CA PRO A 157 7.58 -3.16 9.83
C PRO A 157 6.68 -3.01 11.06
N LYS A 158 7.32 -2.97 12.24
CA LYS A 158 6.66 -3.00 13.56
C LYS A 158 5.73 -1.82 13.84
N GLN A 159 5.87 -0.75 13.07
CA GLN A 159 5.13 0.50 13.25
C GLN A 159 3.73 0.44 12.62
N TYR A 160 3.47 -0.52 11.74
CA TYR A 160 2.14 -0.69 11.14
C TYR A 160 1.19 -1.31 12.16
N PRO A 161 -0.01 -0.73 12.37
CA PRO A 161 -1.04 -1.39 13.15
C PRO A 161 -1.49 -2.67 12.44
N VAL A 162 -1.67 -3.73 13.22
CA VAL A 162 -2.06 -5.05 12.71
C VAL A 162 -3.29 -5.52 13.46
N THR A 163 -4.33 -5.89 12.72
CA THR A 163 -5.54 -6.49 13.28
C THR A 163 -5.74 -7.87 12.68
N PHE A 164 -6.01 -8.85 13.55
CA PHE A 164 -6.28 -10.22 13.17
C PHE A 164 -7.78 -10.48 13.22
N HIS A 165 -8.33 -10.93 12.10
CA HIS A 165 -9.70 -11.40 12.00
C HIS A 165 -9.66 -12.92 11.82
N LEU A 166 -9.76 -13.63 12.95
CA LEU A 166 -9.82 -15.08 12.96
C LEU A 166 -11.28 -15.50 12.82
N VAL A 167 -11.60 -16.23 11.76
CA VAL A 167 -12.92 -16.77 11.50
C VAL A 167 -12.91 -18.23 11.93
N ASP A 168 -13.58 -18.52 13.05
CA ASP A 168 -13.72 -19.89 13.55
C ASP A 168 -14.88 -20.59 12.83
N GLU A 169 -14.55 -21.57 11.99
CA GLU A 169 -15.55 -22.33 11.24
C GLU A 169 -16.45 -23.16 12.15
N VAL A 170 -15.97 -23.58 13.33
CA VAL A 170 -16.76 -24.31 14.32
C VAL A 170 -17.87 -23.42 14.86
N GLU A 171 -17.54 -22.18 15.24
CA GLU A 171 -18.53 -21.20 15.70
C GLU A 171 -19.55 -20.84 14.60
N LEU A 172 -19.09 -20.66 13.36
CA LEU A 172 -19.97 -20.39 12.23
C LEU A 172 -20.97 -21.53 11.99
N VAL A 173 -20.51 -22.79 12.08
CA VAL A 173 -21.37 -23.96 11.96
C VAL A 173 -22.31 -24.07 13.16
N ASP A 174 -21.85 -23.79 14.38
CA ASP A 174 -22.66 -23.85 15.61
C ASP A 174 -23.84 -22.87 15.57
N ASN A 175 -23.66 -21.69 14.98
CA ASN A 175 -24.72 -20.68 14.80
C ASN A 175 -25.81 -21.06 13.79
N ILE A 176 -25.62 -22.11 12.98
CA ILE A 176 -26.66 -22.63 12.09
C ILE A 176 -27.57 -23.55 12.91
N ALA A 177 -28.88 -23.26 12.98
CA ALA A 177 -29.80 -23.97 13.86
C ALA A 177 -29.90 -25.48 13.58
N ASP A 178 -30.27 -25.87 12.35
CA ASP A 178 -30.42 -27.26 11.92
C ASP A 178 -30.22 -27.36 10.38
N GLY A 179 -29.94 -28.56 9.84
CA GLY A 179 -29.92 -28.80 8.39
C GLY A 179 -28.60 -29.37 7.84
N SER A 180 -28.43 -29.26 6.52
CA SER A 180 -27.18 -29.64 5.83
C SER A 180 -26.25 -28.44 5.76
N VAL A 181 -24.97 -28.62 6.09
CA VAL A 181 -23.96 -27.55 6.10
C VAL A 181 -22.77 -27.99 5.25
N LEU A 182 -22.31 -27.13 4.35
CA LEU A 182 -21.14 -27.35 3.51
C LEU A 182 -19.99 -26.46 4.01
N VAL A 183 -18.91 -27.10 4.46
CA VAL A 183 -17.67 -26.44 4.92
C VAL A 183 -16.55 -26.62 3.89
N PRO A 184 -15.59 -25.69 3.77
CA PRO A 184 -14.58 -25.72 2.72
C PRO A 184 -13.55 -26.85 2.92
N CYS A 185 -13.28 -27.26 4.15
CA CYS A 185 -12.41 -28.41 4.44
C CYS A 185 -12.98 -29.27 5.57
N ARG A 186 -12.64 -30.56 5.59
CA ARG A 186 -13.15 -31.48 6.61
C ARG A 186 -12.52 -31.18 7.98
N LEU A 187 -13.36 -30.81 8.95
CA LEU A 187 -12.94 -30.49 10.31
C LEU A 187 -13.23 -31.66 11.24
N THR A 188 -12.19 -32.26 11.81
CA THR A 188 -12.33 -33.39 12.74
C THR A 188 -13.13 -32.99 13.98
N GLU A 189 -12.93 -31.76 14.48
CA GLU A 189 -13.56 -31.22 15.69
C GLU A 189 -15.08 -31.01 15.55
N LEU A 190 -15.57 -30.79 14.32
CA LEU A 190 -17.01 -30.63 14.03
C LEU A 190 -17.76 -31.96 14.01
N GLN A 191 -17.09 -33.08 13.70
CA GLN A 191 -17.72 -34.40 13.64
C GLN A 191 -18.09 -34.94 15.01
N GLU A 192 -17.39 -34.50 16.07
CA GLU A 192 -17.60 -34.96 17.45
C GLU A 192 -18.69 -34.16 18.19
N LYS A 193 -18.93 -32.89 17.80
CA LYS A 193 -19.86 -31.99 18.51
C LYS A 193 -21.27 -31.93 17.92
N SER A 194 -21.45 -32.16 16.62
CA SER A 194 -22.73 -31.93 15.94
C SER A 194 -23.53 -33.22 15.72
N THR A 195 -24.43 -33.55 16.65
CA THR A 195 -25.37 -34.68 16.46
C THR A 195 -26.63 -34.31 15.66
N LYS A 196 -26.90 -33.02 15.42
CA LYS A 196 -28.13 -32.53 14.76
C LYS A 196 -27.96 -32.05 13.31
N LYS A 197 -26.73 -31.83 12.84
CA LYS A 197 -26.45 -31.25 11.50
C LYS A 197 -25.76 -32.27 10.61
N HIS A 198 -26.11 -32.25 9.32
CA HIS A 198 -25.40 -33.02 8.31
C HIS A 198 -24.26 -32.17 7.74
N LEU A 199 -23.04 -32.43 8.20
CA LEU A 199 -21.84 -31.78 7.70
C LEU A 199 -21.32 -32.45 6.43
N PHE A 200 -21.07 -31.63 5.42
CA PHE A 200 -20.41 -31.98 4.18
C PHE A 200 -19.16 -31.14 4.04
N SER A 201 -18.05 -31.73 3.60
CA SER A 201 -16.87 -30.97 3.21
C SER A 201 -16.69 -30.94 1.69
N VAL A 202 -16.21 -29.81 1.16
CA VAL A 202 -15.94 -29.65 -0.28
C VAL A 202 -14.88 -30.65 -0.76
N ASP A 203 -13.89 -30.99 0.08
CA ASP A 203 -12.78 -31.87 -0.27
C ASP A 203 -13.11 -33.36 -0.27
N LYS A 204 -14.20 -33.80 0.38
CA LYS A 204 -14.49 -35.24 0.57
C LYS A 204 -15.94 -35.64 0.33
N ASP A 205 -16.90 -34.76 0.60
CA ASP A 205 -18.29 -35.16 0.70
C ASP A 205 -19.19 -34.59 -0.41
N MET A 206 -18.60 -33.87 -1.37
CA MET A 206 -19.31 -33.29 -2.53
C MET A 206 -20.20 -34.31 -3.27
N HIS A 207 -19.74 -35.56 -3.40
CA HIS A 207 -20.48 -36.62 -4.07
C HIS A 207 -21.70 -37.13 -3.28
N PHE A 208 -21.75 -36.86 -1.98
CA PHE A 208 -22.86 -37.24 -1.10
C PHE A 208 -23.91 -36.13 -0.93
N LEU A 209 -23.68 -34.96 -1.52
CA LEU A 209 -24.58 -33.81 -1.39
C LEU A 209 -25.96 -34.06 -2.04
N GLY A 210 -25.99 -34.76 -3.18
CA GLY A 210 -27.23 -35.09 -3.89
C GLY A 210 -28.08 -33.85 -4.21
N GLU A 211 -29.40 -33.92 -3.99
CA GLU A 211 -30.34 -32.79 -4.16
C GLU A 211 -30.46 -31.89 -2.90
N ARG A 212 -29.59 -32.07 -1.90
CA ARG A 212 -29.64 -31.26 -0.67
C ARG A 212 -29.24 -29.82 -0.97
N SER A 213 -29.88 -28.87 -0.30
CA SER A 213 -29.52 -27.45 -0.34
C SER A 213 -28.77 -27.07 0.95
N PRO A 214 -27.43 -27.23 0.99
CA PRO A 214 -26.67 -26.95 2.20
C PRO A 214 -26.54 -25.44 2.46
N HIS A 215 -26.42 -25.07 3.74
CA HIS A 215 -25.86 -23.78 4.13
C HIS A 215 -24.36 -23.79 3.87
N ILE A 216 -23.85 -22.85 3.08
CA ILE A 216 -22.42 -22.73 2.80
C ILE A 216 -21.78 -21.88 3.89
N VAL A 217 -20.77 -22.43 4.54
CA VAL A 217 -19.93 -21.74 5.53
C VAL A 217 -18.59 -21.38 4.89
N GLY A 218 -18.13 -20.15 5.10
CA GLY A 218 -16.86 -19.63 4.59
C GLY A 218 -16.72 -18.15 4.91
N CYS A 219 -15.63 -17.53 4.47
CA CYS A 219 -15.48 -16.07 4.54
C CYS A 219 -16.56 -15.36 3.72
N GLN A 220 -17.31 -14.46 4.36
CA GLN A 220 -18.15 -13.46 3.70
C GLN A 220 -17.37 -12.16 3.50
#